data_AF-A0A951LSX2-F1
#
_entry.id   AF-A0A951LSX2-F1
#
_cell.length_a   1.000
_cell.length_b   1.000
_cell.length_c   1.000
_cell.angle_alpha   90.00
_cell.angle_beta   90.00
_cell.angle_gamma   90.00
#
_symmetry.space_group_name_H-M   'P 1'
#
loop_
_entity.id
_entity.type
_entity.pdbx_description
1 polymer ?
#
loop_
_entity_poly.entity_id
_entity_poly.type
_entity_poly.pdbx_seq_one_letter_code
_entity_poly.pdbx_strand_id
1 'polypeptide(L)'
;MLRLRTAALLLLAGAAAAASAQPAPAPGAQPAPMAVPDIPVTAEVARQTALELAQALQDNYAFPDVAGRYGAMLRANATSGAYDGLASGKALAERLTADLRAVSPDNHLRVRVAPPREARAPGPGEVGPIRRMVPLTPIEEQRWLAPGIAYIRFNVFPGDAETVAAVRKFMIDHADAKTIIFDNRTHHGGGLAEMDAMFPYLFARPTTLVTMDTRTSVDRARGSPMRDARLRLVPAREDVVRREHFVEPDAAEKRLFGAKVFVLTSGATASAAEHMTLALKRTHRATIVGEATAGAGNYGGQQTVGGDRFVVFIPVGRTFDPDTGKGWEGSGIEPDVAVPAEKALTEALVRSGLSAADAERISAEVKPTGPMVRRTPRV
;
A
#
# COMPACT_ATOMS: atom_id res chain seq x y z
N MET A 1 4.34 65.08 -71.70
CA MET A 1 4.20 65.64 -70.34
C MET A 1 4.45 64.53 -69.34
N LEU A 2 5.56 64.65 -68.62
CA LEU A 2 6.17 63.65 -67.75
C LEU A 2 5.83 64.01 -66.30
N ARG A 3 5.32 63.05 -65.51
CA ARG A 3 5.58 62.81 -64.07
C ARG A 3 4.45 61.97 -63.46
N LEU A 4 4.62 60.65 -63.46
CA LEU A 4 3.98 59.76 -62.49
C LEU A 4 4.88 59.69 -61.24
N ARG A 5 4.29 59.92 -60.06
CA ARG A 5 4.87 59.60 -58.75
C ARG A 5 4.19 58.32 -58.26
N THR A 6 5.00 57.32 -58.00
CA THR A 6 4.68 56.05 -57.35
C THR A 6 4.36 56.27 -55.86
N ALA A 7 3.24 55.72 -55.39
CA ALA A 7 2.95 55.52 -53.98
C ALA A 7 2.55 54.06 -53.78
N ALA A 8 3.31 53.35 -52.95
CA ALA A 8 3.11 51.96 -52.62
C ALA A 8 1.97 51.82 -51.59
N LEU A 9 1.05 50.88 -51.84
CA LEU A 9 0.03 50.45 -50.87
C LEU A 9 0.28 48.96 -50.56
N LEU A 10 0.67 48.67 -49.33
CA LEU A 10 0.73 47.31 -48.79
C LEU A 10 -0.68 46.74 -48.64
N LEU A 11 -0.95 45.58 -49.25
CA LEU A 11 -2.09 44.72 -48.98
C LEU A 11 -1.59 43.52 -48.17
N LEU A 12 -1.87 43.48 -46.86
CA LEU A 12 -1.76 42.25 -46.07
C LEU A 12 -3.03 41.42 -46.29
N ALA A 13 -2.89 40.28 -46.95
CA ALA A 13 -3.89 39.22 -46.98
C ALA A 13 -3.74 38.34 -45.73
N GLY A 14 -4.73 38.37 -44.83
CA GLY A 14 -4.81 37.46 -43.69
C GLY A 14 -5.33 36.09 -44.12
N ALA A 15 -4.50 35.06 -43.97
CA ALA A 15 -4.92 33.67 -44.09
C ALA A 15 -5.51 33.18 -42.75
N ALA A 16 -6.81 32.88 -42.73
CA ALA A 16 -7.46 32.23 -41.60
C ALA A 16 -7.16 30.73 -41.62
N ALA A 17 -6.34 30.26 -40.68
CA ALA A 17 -6.15 28.83 -40.42
C ALA A 17 -7.30 28.32 -39.55
N ALA A 18 -8.16 27.46 -40.10
CA ALA A 18 -9.15 26.73 -39.34
C ALA A 18 -8.45 25.63 -38.52
N ALA A 19 -8.22 25.88 -37.24
CA ALA A 19 -7.77 24.87 -36.29
C ALA A 19 -8.97 23.96 -35.95
N SER A 20 -8.90 22.69 -36.34
CA SER A 20 -9.81 21.66 -35.85
C SER A 20 -9.54 21.41 -34.36
N ALA A 21 -10.39 21.94 -33.50
CA ALA A 21 -10.35 21.67 -32.07
C ALA A 21 -10.71 20.20 -31.83
N GLN A 22 -9.75 19.39 -31.37
CA GLN A 22 -10.08 18.08 -30.80
C GLN A 22 -10.86 18.29 -29.50
N PRO A 23 -11.91 17.50 -29.23
CA PRO A 23 -12.67 17.61 -28.00
C PRO A 23 -11.77 17.29 -26.81
N ALA A 24 -11.86 18.11 -25.76
CA ALA A 24 -11.14 17.89 -24.52
C ALA A 24 -11.51 16.50 -23.92
N PRO A 25 -10.55 15.76 -23.34
CA PRO A 25 -10.84 14.48 -22.70
C PRO A 25 -11.79 14.70 -21.51
N ALA A 26 -12.75 13.78 -21.35
CA ALA A 26 -13.69 13.82 -20.24
C ALA A 26 -12.97 13.78 -18.88
N PRO A 27 -13.39 14.61 -17.89
CA PRO A 27 -12.82 14.56 -16.55
C PRO A 27 -13.08 13.18 -15.92
N GLY A 28 -12.01 12.45 -15.60
CA GLY A 28 -12.08 11.13 -14.97
C GLY A 28 -11.51 9.96 -15.79
N ALA A 29 -11.12 10.18 -17.06
CA ALA A 29 -10.37 9.16 -17.79
C ALA A 29 -8.92 9.12 -17.27
N GLN A 30 -8.58 8.07 -16.51
CA GLN A 30 -7.20 7.80 -16.10
C GLN A 30 -6.33 7.69 -17.37
N PRO A 31 -5.18 8.37 -17.46
CA PRO A 31 -4.21 8.03 -18.50
C PRO A 31 -3.85 6.56 -18.30
N ALA A 32 -3.99 5.75 -19.35
CA ALA A 32 -3.58 4.36 -19.31
C ALA A 32 -2.12 4.31 -18.79
N PRO A 33 -1.79 3.43 -17.82
CA PRO A 33 -0.43 3.34 -17.34
C PRO A 33 0.47 3.10 -18.55
N MET A 34 1.46 3.97 -18.76
CA MET A 34 2.36 3.83 -19.91
C MET A 34 2.94 2.42 -19.88
N ALA A 35 2.70 1.68 -20.96
CA ALA A 35 3.25 0.33 -21.08
C ALA A 35 4.77 0.45 -20.99
N VAL A 36 5.38 -0.20 -19.99
CA VAL A 36 6.83 -0.28 -19.92
C VAL A 36 7.30 -1.07 -21.15
N PRO A 37 8.09 -0.46 -22.04
CA PRO A 37 8.55 -1.15 -23.25
C PRO A 37 9.37 -2.38 -22.86
N ASP A 38 9.24 -3.45 -23.64
CA ASP A 38 10.12 -4.60 -23.47
C ASP A 38 11.56 -4.23 -23.86
N ILE A 39 12.53 -4.96 -23.34
CA ILE A 39 13.96 -4.71 -23.57
C ILE A 39 14.63 -5.96 -24.14
N PRO A 40 15.60 -5.83 -25.06
CA PRO A 40 16.40 -6.96 -25.47
C PRO A 40 17.30 -7.44 -24.32
N VAL A 41 17.45 -8.75 -24.20
CA VAL A 41 18.27 -9.41 -23.18
C VAL A 41 19.23 -10.37 -23.86
N THR A 42 20.50 -10.31 -23.50
CA THR A 42 21.50 -11.32 -23.89
C THR A 42 21.60 -12.41 -22.83
N ALA A 43 22.13 -13.58 -23.18
CA ALA A 43 22.40 -14.66 -22.22
C ALA A 43 23.21 -14.16 -21.00
N GLU A 44 24.22 -13.32 -21.24
CA GLU A 44 25.02 -12.73 -20.17
C GLU A 44 24.19 -11.85 -19.22
N VAL A 45 23.35 -10.97 -19.78
CA VAL A 45 22.44 -10.13 -18.98
C VAL A 45 21.45 -11.00 -18.20
N ALA A 46 20.94 -12.07 -18.80
CA ALA A 46 19.99 -12.96 -18.14
C ALA A 46 20.61 -13.66 -16.93
N ARG A 47 21.80 -14.26 -17.10
CA ARG A 47 22.54 -14.92 -16.02
C ARG A 47 22.91 -13.93 -14.92
N GLN A 48 23.46 -12.78 -15.27
CA GLN A 48 23.83 -11.75 -14.30
C GLN A 48 22.61 -11.23 -13.52
N THR A 49 21.46 -11.05 -14.18
CA THR A 49 20.21 -10.65 -13.52
C THR A 49 19.77 -11.69 -12.49
N ALA A 50 19.87 -12.99 -12.80
CA ALA A 50 19.55 -14.05 -11.86
C ALA A 50 20.51 -14.08 -10.65
N LEU A 51 21.80 -13.84 -10.87
CA LEU A 51 22.81 -13.78 -9.80
C LEU A 51 22.60 -12.56 -8.89
N GLU A 52 22.30 -11.39 -9.45
CA GLU A 52 21.96 -10.18 -8.68
C GLU A 52 20.67 -10.38 -7.88
N LEU A 53 19.65 -10.99 -8.48
CA LEU A 53 18.41 -11.33 -7.77
C LEU A 53 18.64 -12.33 -6.63
N ALA A 54 19.50 -13.34 -6.84
CA ALA A 54 19.88 -14.29 -5.81
C ALA A 54 20.52 -13.58 -4.61
N GLN A 55 21.43 -12.65 -4.87
CA GLN A 55 22.08 -11.86 -3.83
C GLN A 55 21.08 -10.94 -3.12
N ALA A 56 20.25 -10.22 -3.87
CA ALA A 56 19.25 -9.32 -3.31
C ALA A 56 18.27 -10.06 -2.37
N LEU A 57 17.82 -11.26 -2.74
CA LEU A 57 16.97 -12.10 -1.89
C LEU A 57 17.73 -12.59 -0.66
N GLN A 58 18.96 -13.08 -0.81
CA GLN A 58 19.79 -13.53 0.31
C GLN A 58 19.96 -12.42 1.36
N ASP A 59 20.19 -11.19 0.91
CA ASP A 59 20.49 -10.05 1.77
C ASP A 59 19.24 -9.42 2.39
N ASN A 60 18.10 -9.47 1.70
CA ASN A 60 16.94 -8.65 2.08
C ASN A 60 15.70 -9.46 2.45
N TYR A 61 15.53 -10.69 1.96
CA TYR A 61 14.27 -11.40 2.14
C TYR A 61 14.00 -11.76 3.60
N ALA A 62 12.73 -11.61 4.00
CA ALA A 62 12.26 -11.75 5.38
C ALA A 62 12.53 -13.13 6.00
N PHE A 63 12.62 -14.19 5.19
CA PHE A 63 12.76 -15.57 5.63
C PHE A 63 14.10 -16.15 5.14
N PRO A 64 15.15 -16.18 5.99
CA PRO A 64 16.52 -16.50 5.56
C PRO A 64 16.68 -17.90 4.97
N ASP A 65 16.00 -18.90 5.53
CA ASP A 65 16.03 -20.27 5.00
C ASP A 65 15.46 -20.33 3.58
N VAL A 66 14.35 -19.62 3.33
CA VAL A 66 13.73 -19.51 2.01
C VAL A 66 14.61 -18.70 1.06
N ALA A 67 15.24 -17.63 1.55
CA ALA A 67 16.19 -16.82 0.80
C ALA A 67 17.36 -17.67 0.29
N GLY A 68 17.90 -18.55 1.13
CA GLY A 68 18.94 -19.51 0.76
C GLY A 68 18.49 -20.45 -0.36
N ARG A 69 17.26 -20.97 -0.30
CA ARG A 69 16.70 -21.82 -1.36
C ARG A 69 16.50 -21.06 -2.67
N TYR A 70 16.00 -19.82 -2.64
CA TYR A 70 15.92 -18.97 -3.83
C TYR A 70 17.31 -18.74 -4.44
N GLY A 71 18.28 -18.36 -3.60
CA GLY A 71 19.63 -18.07 -4.05
C GLY A 71 20.30 -19.29 -4.69
N ALA A 72 20.17 -20.47 -4.09
CA ALA A 72 20.70 -21.71 -4.64
C ALA A 72 20.09 -22.05 -6.01
N MET A 73 18.76 -21.98 -6.13
CA MET A 73 18.06 -22.22 -7.39
C MET A 73 18.50 -21.24 -8.49
N LEU A 74 18.51 -19.93 -8.20
CA LEU A 74 18.84 -18.91 -9.18
C LEU A 74 20.28 -19.05 -9.69
N ARG A 75 21.23 -19.34 -8.78
CA ARG A 75 22.62 -19.59 -9.14
C ARG A 75 22.77 -20.86 -9.98
N ALA A 76 22.06 -21.95 -9.65
CA ALA A 76 22.10 -23.19 -10.43
C ALA A 76 21.53 -23.01 -11.85
N ASN A 77 20.40 -22.31 -11.99
CA ASN A 77 19.80 -22.01 -13.29
C ASN A 77 20.70 -21.08 -14.13
N ALA A 78 21.37 -20.11 -13.52
CA ALA A 78 22.32 -19.26 -14.21
C ALA A 78 23.55 -20.04 -14.72
N THR A 79 24.14 -20.91 -13.88
CA THR A 79 25.31 -21.72 -14.26
C THR A 79 25.00 -22.74 -15.35
N SER A 80 23.81 -23.34 -15.33
CA SER A 80 23.38 -24.32 -16.34
C SER A 80 22.95 -23.71 -17.68
N GLY A 81 22.89 -22.39 -17.79
CA GLY A 81 22.41 -21.70 -18.99
C GLY A 81 20.90 -21.77 -19.19
N ALA A 82 20.12 -22.06 -18.13
CA ALA A 82 18.66 -22.22 -18.21
C ALA A 82 17.92 -20.93 -18.62
N TYR A 83 18.60 -19.78 -18.63
CA TYR A 83 18.09 -18.48 -19.05
C TYR A 83 18.67 -17.99 -20.39
N ASP A 84 19.60 -18.71 -21.01
CA ASP A 84 20.41 -18.19 -22.15
C ASP A 84 19.57 -17.92 -23.41
N GLY A 85 18.46 -18.65 -23.58
CA GLY A 85 17.53 -18.48 -24.71
C GLY A 85 16.49 -17.35 -24.53
N LEU A 86 16.48 -16.65 -23.40
CA LEU A 86 15.48 -15.62 -23.11
C LEU A 86 15.92 -14.27 -23.67
N ALA A 87 15.53 -13.99 -24.91
CA ALA A 87 15.95 -12.79 -25.63
C ALA A 87 15.18 -11.51 -25.26
N SER A 88 14.12 -11.60 -24.45
CA SER A 88 13.32 -10.44 -24.02
C SER A 88 13.24 -10.29 -22.50
N GLY A 89 13.17 -9.04 -22.05
CA GLY A 89 13.06 -8.68 -20.65
C GLY A 89 11.78 -9.22 -20.02
N LYS A 90 10.65 -9.13 -20.73
CA LYS A 90 9.39 -9.72 -20.25
C LYS A 90 9.50 -11.23 -20.07
N ALA A 91 10.06 -11.95 -21.04
CA ALA A 91 10.22 -13.40 -20.95
C ALA A 91 11.16 -13.80 -19.80
N LEU A 92 12.26 -13.06 -19.60
CA LEU A 92 13.14 -13.27 -18.45
C LEU A 92 12.43 -13.00 -17.12
N ALA A 93 11.71 -11.89 -17.01
CA ALA A 93 11.00 -11.50 -15.81
C ALA A 93 9.89 -12.51 -15.42
N GLU A 94 9.14 -12.99 -16.41
CA GLU A 94 8.13 -14.04 -16.24
C GLU A 94 8.78 -15.35 -15.77
N ARG A 95 9.88 -15.77 -16.41
CA ARG A 95 10.59 -16.99 -16.04
C ARG A 95 11.17 -16.91 -14.63
N LEU A 96 11.86 -15.82 -14.28
CA LEU A 96 12.41 -15.62 -12.93
C LEU A 96 11.28 -15.62 -11.87
N THR A 97 10.14 -15.00 -12.19
CA THR A 97 8.98 -15.02 -11.29
C THR A 97 8.40 -16.43 -11.12
N ALA A 98 8.32 -17.21 -12.20
CA ALA A 98 7.86 -18.60 -12.14
C ALA A 98 8.80 -19.47 -11.30
N ASP A 99 10.10 -19.34 -11.51
CA ASP A 99 11.12 -20.09 -10.76
C ASP A 99 11.09 -19.75 -9.26
N LEU A 100 10.91 -18.48 -8.88
CA LEU A 100 10.71 -18.08 -7.48
C LEU A 100 9.44 -18.72 -6.89
N ARG A 101 8.30 -18.63 -7.58
CA ARG A 101 7.04 -19.23 -7.11
C ARG A 101 7.14 -20.74 -6.91
N ALA A 102 7.91 -21.44 -7.75
CA ALA A 102 8.14 -22.88 -7.63
C ALA A 102 8.95 -23.26 -6.38
N VAL A 103 9.86 -22.39 -5.91
CA VAL A 103 10.63 -22.62 -4.67
C VAL A 103 9.78 -22.35 -3.43
N SER A 104 9.09 -21.21 -3.39
CA SER A 104 8.18 -20.86 -2.31
C SER A 104 7.19 -19.81 -2.82
N PRO A 105 5.87 -20.06 -2.75
CA PRO A 105 4.90 -19.06 -3.18
C PRO A 105 4.96 -17.80 -2.32
N ASP A 106 5.25 -16.65 -2.93
CA ASP A 106 5.13 -15.33 -2.34
C ASP A 106 4.59 -14.36 -3.40
N ASN A 107 3.40 -13.81 -3.16
CA ASN A 107 2.72 -12.98 -4.15
C ASN A 107 3.39 -11.61 -4.38
N HIS A 108 4.27 -11.20 -3.47
CA HIS A 108 5.05 -9.97 -3.55
C HIS A 108 6.24 -10.10 -4.51
N LEU A 109 6.83 -11.29 -4.61
CA LEU A 109 7.99 -11.56 -5.44
C LEU A 109 7.59 -11.67 -6.91
N ARG A 110 7.65 -10.54 -7.61
CA ARG A 110 7.44 -10.45 -9.06
C ARG A 110 8.53 -9.60 -9.68
N VAL A 111 9.25 -10.20 -10.61
CA VAL A 111 10.22 -9.48 -11.43
C VAL A 111 9.46 -8.80 -12.55
N ARG A 112 9.80 -7.54 -12.82
CA ARG A 112 9.24 -6.75 -13.92
C ARG A 112 10.35 -5.98 -14.60
N VAL A 113 10.19 -5.68 -15.89
CA VAL A 113 11.04 -4.68 -16.55
C VAL A 113 10.84 -3.35 -15.82
N ALA A 114 11.95 -2.74 -15.42
CA ALA A 114 11.92 -1.48 -14.69
C ALA A 114 11.50 -0.35 -15.63
N PRO A 115 10.66 0.60 -15.18
CA PRO A 115 10.36 1.80 -15.97
C PRO A 115 11.64 2.63 -16.20
N PRO A 116 11.64 3.57 -17.16
CA PRO A 116 12.74 4.51 -17.36
C PRO A 116 13.15 5.17 -16.04
N ARG A 117 14.45 5.43 -15.84
CA ARG A 117 15.01 5.92 -14.57
C ARG A 117 14.34 7.20 -14.07
N GLU A 118 13.96 8.09 -14.98
CA GLU A 118 13.24 9.35 -14.73
C GLU A 118 11.80 9.14 -14.22
N ALA A 119 11.21 7.98 -14.52
CA ALA A 119 9.88 7.57 -14.06
C ALA A 119 9.93 6.63 -12.84
N ARG A 120 11.12 6.35 -12.29
CA ARG A 120 11.27 5.56 -11.06
C ARG A 120 11.02 6.45 -9.85
N ALA A 121 10.31 5.91 -8.87
CA ALA A 121 10.40 6.44 -7.51
C ALA A 121 11.88 6.44 -7.07
N PRO A 122 12.33 7.41 -6.25
CA PRO A 122 13.74 7.53 -5.84
C PRO A 122 14.34 6.20 -5.35
N GLY A 123 15.61 5.99 -5.72
CA GLY A 123 16.35 4.73 -5.63
C GLY A 123 16.85 4.32 -4.23
N PRO A 124 17.71 3.28 -4.16
CA PRO A 124 17.86 2.38 -3.02
C PRO A 124 18.47 3.05 -1.80
N GLY A 125 17.72 3.07 -0.69
CA GLY A 125 18.17 3.64 0.59
C GLY A 125 17.03 4.28 1.39
N GLU A 126 15.95 4.68 0.72
CA GLU A 126 14.73 5.14 1.37
C GLU A 126 13.76 3.97 1.50
N VAL A 127 13.78 3.31 2.66
CA VAL A 127 12.60 2.59 3.12
C VAL A 127 11.65 3.66 3.67
N GLY A 128 10.98 4.34 2.75
CA GLY A 128 9.82 5.18 3.03
C GLY A 128 8.54 4.40 2.74
N PRO A 129 7.38 4.84 3.25
CA PRO A 129 6.10 4.26 2.88
C PRO A 129 6.01 4.19 1.36
N ILE A 130 5.47 3.08 0.84
CA ILE A 130 5.32 2.87 -0.60
C ILE A 130 4.62 4.11 -1.18
N ARG A 131 5.38 4.98 -1.86
CA ARG A 131 4.83 6.04 -2.69
C ARG A 131 4.24 5.36 -3.92
N ARG A 132 3.07 4.74 -3.76
CA ARG A 132 2.26 4.35 -4.91
C ARG A 132 1.98 5.66 -5.63
N MET A 133 2.48 5.78 -6.84
CA MET A 133 2.24 6.88 -7.77
C MET A 133 0.81 6.84 -8.33
N VAL A 134 -0.15 6.46 -7.48
CA VAL A 134 -1.57 6.62 -7.71
C VAL A 134 -1.97 7.76 -6.78
N PRO A 135 -2.53 8.88 -7.29
CA PRO A 135 -2.99 9.97 -6.45
C PRO A 135 -4.26 9.51 -5.72
N LEU A 136 -4.08 8.70 -4.68
CA LEU A 136 -5.13 8.35 -3.75
C LEU A 136 -5.27 9.53 -2.79
N THR A 137 -6.48 10.07 -2.67
CA THR A 137 -6.80 11.00 -1.59
C THR A 137 -6.65 10.24 -0.25
N PRO A 138 -5.70 10.60 0.63
CA PRO A 138 -5.40 9.81 1.84
C PRO A 138 -6.62 9.63 2.74
N ILE A 139 -7.31 10.74 3.03
CA ILE A 139 -8.61 10.79 3.72
C ILE A 139 -9.66 11.17 2.68
N GLU A 140 -10.48 10.21 2.26
CA GLU A 140 -11.48 10.44 1.21
C GLU A 140 -12.69 11.21 1.73
N GLU A 141 -13.12 10.86 2.94
CA GLU A 141 -14.32 11.42 3.55
C GLU A 141 -14.21 11.34 5.08
N GLN A 142 -14.63 12.38 5.78
CA GLN A 142 -14.76 12.37 7.24
C GLN A 142 -15.92 13.28 7.67
N ARG A 143 -16.79 12.80 8.57
CA ARG A 143 -17.92 13.57 9.12
C ARG A 143 -18.60 12.84 10.28
N TRP A 144 -19.53 13.53 10.93
CA TRP A 144 -20.60 12.89 11.69
C TRP A 144 -21.61 12.28 10.71
N LEU A 145 -21.90 10.98 10.84
CA LEU A 145 -22.95 10.32 10.06
C LEU A 145 -24.33 10.44 10.70
N ALA A 146 -24.34 10.49 12.03
CA ALA A 146 -25.51 10.65 12.86
C ALA A 146 -25.07 11.20 14.24
N PRO A 147 -26.00 11.67 15.09
CA PRO A 147 -25.66 12.08 16.45
C PRO A 147 -24.83 11.03 17.19
N GLY A 148 -23.61 11.38 17.58
CA GLY A 148 -22.69 10.50 18.29
C GLY A 148 -21.98 9.43 17.45
N ILE A 149 -22.13 9.41 16.12
CA ILE A 149 -21.43 8.48 15.21
C ILE A 149 -20.49 9.25 14.29
N ALA A 150 -19.19 9.18 14.59
CA ALA A 150 -18.12 9.74 13.78
C ALA A 150 -17.62 8.72 12.75
N TYR A 151 -17.22 9.21 11.59
CA TYR A 151 -16.80 8.38 10.46
C TYR A 151 -15.62 9.01 9.74
N ILE A 152 -14.65 8.17 9.35
CA ILE A 152 -13.51 8.55 8.52
C ILE A 152 -13.15 7.40 7.57
N ARG A 153 -12.93 7.72 6.30
CA ARG A 153 -12.50 6.78 5.26
C ARG A 153 -11.08 7.08 4.83
N PHE A 154 -10.27 6.04 4.80
CA PHE A 154 -8.87 6.11 4.40
C PHE A 154 -8.61 5.28 3.13
N ASN A 155 -7.80 5.83 2.22
CA ASN A 155 -7.32 5.09 1.05
C ASN A 155 -5.82 4.73 1.17
N VAL A 156 -5.05 5.49 1.93
CA VAL A 156 -3.61 5.28 2.12
C VAL A 156 -3.14 6.03 3.36
N PHE A 157 -2.09 5.51 4.00
CA PHE A 157 -1.35 6.15 5.09
C PHE A 157 0.00 6.66 4.56
N PRO A 158 0.06 7.88 3.98
CA PRO A 158 1.27 8.42 3.38
C PRO A 158 2.36 8.77 4.40
N GLY A 159 1.99 9.01 5.66
CA GLY A 159 2.90 9.44 6.72
C GLY A 159 3.35 10.90 6.63
N ASP A 160 2.77 11.70 5.73
CA ASP A 160 3.06 13.13 5.67
C ASP A 160 2.42 13.90 6.83
N ALA A 161 3.07 14.99 7.23
CA ALA A 161 2.67 15.76 8.42
C ALA A 161 1.25 16.34 8.31
N GLU A 162 0.78 16.67 7.11
CA GLU A 162 -0.56 17.22 6.89
C GLU A 162 -1.63 16.17 7.16
N THR A 163 -1.50 14.99 6.56
CA THR A 163 -2.42 13.86 6.77
C THR A 163 -2.41 13.41 8.22
N VAL A 164 -1.23 13.28 8.83
CA VAL A 164 -1.09 12.92 10.25
C VAL A 164 -1.76 13.95 11.18
N ALA A 165 -1.62 15.25 10.89
CA ALA A 165 -2.29 16.31 11.63
C ALA A 165 -3.81 16.28 11.43
N ALA A 166 -4.29 16.01 10.22
CA ALA A 166 -5.73 15.88 9.93
C ALA A 166 -6.37 14.72 10.69
N VAL A 167 -5.70 13.56 10.77
CA VAL A 167 -6.14 12.41 11.58
C VAL A 167 -6.23 12.78 13.06
N ARG A 168 -5.18 13.43 13.60
CA ARG A 168 -5.20 13.88 15.00
C ARG A 168 -6.36 14.85 15.27
N LYS A 169 -6.56 15.81 14.35
CA LYS A 169 -7.64 16.78 14.45
C LYS A 169 -9.02 16.09 14.44
N PHE A 170 -9.21 15.11 13.55
CA PHE A 170 -10.45 14.33 13.51
C PHE A 170 -10.75 13.68 14.87
N MET A 171 -9.77 13.03 15.50
CA MET A 171 -9.97 12.40 16.82
C MET A 171 -10.34 13.40 17.91
N ILE A 172 -9.76 14.60 17.90
CA ILE A 172 -10.06 15.67 18.88
C ILE A 172 -11.44 16.27 18.62
N ASP A 173 -11.75 16.63 17.37
CA ASP A 173 -13.03 17.23 16.99
C ASP A 173 -14.22 16.29 17.25
N HIS A 174 -13.98 14.97 17.23
CA HIS A 174 -14.99 13.94 17.43
C HIS A 174 -14.86 13.24 18.79
N ALA A 175 -14.16 13.83 19.75
CA ALA A 175 -13.88 13.20 21.04
C ALA A 175 -15.14 12.83 21.86
N ASP A 176 -16.28 13.46 21.59
CA ASP A 176 -17.57 13.14 22.23
C ASP A 176 -18.35 12.00 21.55
N ALA A 177 -17.80 11.42 20.48
CA ALA A 177 -18.45 10.33 19.75
C ALA A 177 -18.71 9.12 20.65
N LYS A 178 -19.89 8.53 20.50
CA LYS A 178 -20.23 7.24 21.12
C LYS A 178 -19.78 6.07 20.26
N THR A 179 -19.67 6.30 18.95
CA THR A 179 -19.12 5.35 17.99
C THR A 179 -18.19 6.05 17.00
N ILE A 180 -17.06 5.41 16.70
CA ILE A 180 -16.18 5.77 15.58
C ILE A 180 -16.15 4.62 14.57
N ILE A 181 -16.36 4.93 13.29
CA ILE A 181 -16.26 3.98 12.19
C ILE A 181 -15.06 4.37 11.32
N PHE A 182 -14.08 3.47 11.26
CA PHE A 182 -12.96 3.55 10.34
C PHE A 182 -13.28 2.75 9.08
N ASP A 183 -13.39 3.41 7.93
CA ASP A 183 -13.67 2.74 6.67
C ASP A 183 -12.38 2.49 5.89
N ASN A 184 -11.94 1.22 5.91
CA ASN A 184 -10.74 0.75 5.22
C ASN A 184 -11.07 -0.05 3.96
N ARG A 185 -12.32 -0.02 3.47
CA ARG A 185 -12.77 -0.84 2.34
C ARG A 185 -12.08 -0.51 1.01
N THR A 186 -11.40 0.63 0.91
CA THR A 186 -10.59 1.02 -0.27
C THR A 186 -9.13 1.28 0.10
N HIS A 187 -8.73 0.92 1.32
CA HIS A 187 -7.42 1.25 1.88
C HIS A 187 -6.31 0.33 1.36
N HIS A 188 -5.25 0.94 0.81
CA HIS A 188 -4.19 0.22 0.11
C HIS A 188 -2.85 0.07 0.85
N GLY A 189 -2.77 0.58 2.07
CA GLY A 189 -1.64 0.42 2.98
C GLY A 189 -0.93 1.75 3.18
N GLY A 190 0.38 1.70 3.44
CA GLY A 190 1.16 2.90 3.76
C GLY A 190 2.09 2.67 4.94
N GLY A 191 2.29 3.71 5.74
CA GLY A 191 3.04 3.68 6.99
C GLY A 191 2.16 3.46 8.22
N LEU A 192 2.73 3.76 9.39
CA LEU A 192 2.09 3.62 10.70
C LEU A 192 1.80 4.97 11.40
N ALA A 193 2.26 6.09 10.85
CA ALA A 193 2.21 7.40 11.51
C ALA A 193 0.77 7.87 11.82
N GLU A 194 -0.17 7.63 10.92
CA GLU A 194 -1.58 7.93 11.11
C GLU A 194 -2.19 7.07 12.24
N MET A 195 -1.76 5.82 12.39
CA MET A 195 -2.15 4.96 13.51
C MET A 195 -1.64 5.52 14.83
N ASP A 196 -0.38 5.94 14.87
CA ASP A 196 0.23 6.59 16.04
C ASP A 196 -0.41 7.93 16.40
N ALA A 197 -1.05 8.59 15.43
CA ALA A 197 -1.85 9.78 15.66
C ALA A 197 -3.23 9.49 16.23
N MET A 198 -3.86 8.35 15.89
CA MET A 198 -5.24 8.06 16.28
C MET A 198 -5.39 7.13 17.49
N PHE A 199 -4.53 6.12 17.63
CA PHE A 199 -4.70 5.09 18.66
C PHE A 199 -4.58 5.59 20.10
N PRO A 200 -3.75 6.59 20.45
CA PRO A 200 -3.71 7.10 21.82
C PRO A 200 -5.08 7.54 22.38
N TYR A 201 -6.00 7.97 21.52
CA TYR A 201 -7.36 8.37 21.92
C TYR A 201 -8.32 7.19 22.10
N LEU A 202 -7.96 6.00 21.64
CA LEU A 202 -8.85 4.83 21.65
C LEU A 202 -8.56 3.88 22.80
N PHE A 203 -7.32 3.80 23.27
CA PHE A 203 -6.90 2.83 24.28
C PHE A 203 -6.85 3.45 25.67
N ALA A 204 -7.43 2.78 26.67
CA ALA A 204 -7.43 3.25 28.05
C ALA A 204 -6.15 2.91 28.84
N ARG A 205 -5.30 2.04 28.28
CA ARG A 205 -4.09 1.53 28.93
C ARG A 205 -3.01 1.23 27.90
N PRO A 206 -1.73 1.22 28.30
CA PRO A 206 -0.63 0.79 27.44
C PRO A 206 -0.94 -0.57 26.82
N THR A 207 -0.83 -0.69 25.51
CA THR A 207 -1.26 -1.89 24.78
C THR A 207 -0.27 -2.22 23.67
N THR A 208 0.25 -3.45 23.67
CA THR A 208 0.95 -3.99 22.49
C THR A 208 -0.09 -4.29 21.41
N LEU A 209 0.15 -3.79 20.19
CA LEU A 209 -0.78 -3.89 19.07
C LEU A 209 -0.49 -5.13 18.23
N VAL A 210 0.73 -5.25 17.70
CA VAL A 210 1.22 -6.37 16.89
C VAL A 210 2.75 -6.48 16.99
N THR A 211 3.31 -7.62 16.55
CA THR A 211 4.76 -7.85 16.47
C THR A 211 5.23 -7.85 15.02
N MET A 212 6.44 -7.35 14.80
CA MET A 212 7.07 -7.19 13.50
C MET A 212 8.48 -7.79 13.53
N ASP A 213 8.79 -8.66 12.58
CA ASP A 213 10.14 -9.19 12.36
C ASP A 213 10.72 -8.55 11.10
N THR A 214 11.86 -7.88 11.20
CA THR A 214 12.64 -7.36 10.06
C THR A 214 13.94 -8.15 9.93
N ARG A 215 14.38 -8.44 8.70
CA ARG A 215 15.68 -9.08 8.46
C ARG A 215 16.83 -8.25 9.07
N THR A 216 17.71 -8.88 9.86
CA THR A 216 18.80 -8.17 10.57
C THR A 216 19.73 -7.40 9.64
N SER A 217 20.08 -7.95 8.47
CA SER A 217 20.90 -7.26 7.46
C SER A 217 20.25 -5.97 6.97
N VAL A 218 18.93 -5.97 6.78
CA VAL A 218 18.18 -4.77 6.36
C VAL A 218 18.16 -3.74 7.48
N ASP A 219 17.87 -4.17 8.71
CA ASP A 219 17.81 -3.26 9.86
C ASP A 219 19.16 -2.62 10.16
N ARG A 220 20.26 -3.38 10.13
CA ARG A 220 21.62 -2.86 10.33
C ARG A 220 22.04 -1.88 9.24
N ALA A 221 21.68 -2.17 7.99
CA ALA A 221 22.09 -1.34 6.86
C ALA A 221 21.25 -0.06 6.73
N ARG A 222 19.97 -0.09 7.09
CA ARG A 222 18.99 0.96 6.72
C ARG A 222 18.12 1.45 7.88
N GLY A 223 18.24 0.88 9.08
CA GLY A 223 17.32 1.07 10.19
C GLY A 223 15.98 0.36 9.99
N SER A 224 15.05 0.57 10.93
CA SER A 224 13.68 0.05 10.81
C SER A 224 13.03 0.55 9.52
N PRO A 225 12.41 -0.34 8.71
CA PRO A 225 11.54 0.05 7.59
C PRO A 225 10.43 1.02 7.95
N MET A 226 10.02 1.04 9.23
CA MET A 226 8.92 1.84 9.76
C MET A 226 9.48 2.96 10.67
N ARG A 227 10.37 3.79 10.13
CA ARG A 227 11.26 4.72 10.88
C ARG A 227 10.57 5.61 11.92
N ASP A 228 9.36 6.08 11.63
CA ASP A 228 8.65 7.06 12.47
C ASP A 228 7.64 6.44 13.43
N ALA A 229 7.54 5.12 13.47
CA ALA A 229 6.50 4.42 14.21
C ALA A 229 6.86 4.23 15.69
N ARG A 230 5.85 4.20 16.57
CA ARG A 230 6.01 3.84 18.00
C ARG A 230 6.29 2.34 18.15
N LEU A 231 7.54 1.99 17.97
CA LEU A 231 8.03 0.62 18.03
C LEU A 231 8.97 0.41 19.22
N ARG A 232 8.78 -0.68 19.95
CA ARG A 232 9.72 -1.12 21.00
C ARG A 232 10.49 -2.34 20.51
N LEU A 233 11.80 -2.38 20.74
CA LEU A 233 12.61 -3.58 20.49
C LEU A 233 12.26 -4.67 21.52
N VAL A 234 12.17 -5.91 21.07
CA VAL A 234 11.99 -7.08 21.94
C VAL A 234 12.94 -8.21 21.51
N PRO A 235 13.29 -9.15 22.40
CA PRO A 235 14.18 -10.26 22.08
C PRO A 235 13.71 -11.08 20.87
N ALA A 236 14.67 -11.53 20.06
CA ALA A 236 14.43 -12.31 18.85
C ALA A 236 15.61 -13.25 18.54
N ARG A 237 15.44 -14.09 17.52
CA ARG A 237 16.52 -14.85 16.89
C ARG A 237 17.52 -13.92 16.19
N GLU A 238 18.77 -14.34 16.05
CA GLU A 238 19.89 -13.49 15.57
C GLU A 238 19.67 -12.88 14.17
N ASP A 239 18.99 -13.60 13.29
CA ASP A 239 18.78 -13.23 11.89
C ASP A 239 17.56 -12.30 11.66
N VAL A 240 16.84 -11.93 12.73
CA VAL A 240 15.78 -10.91 12.68
C VAL A 240 15.91 -9.89 13.81
N VAL A 241 15.53 -8.65 13.53
CA VAL A 241 15.24 -7.64 14.55
C VAL A 241 13.73 -7.61 14.76
N ARG A 242 13.31 -7.90 15.99
CA ARG A 242 11.90 -7.88 16.37
C ARG A 242 11.50 -6.60 17.07
N ARG A 243 10.38 -6.04 16.65
CA ARG A 243 9.75 -4.89 17.28
C ARG A 243 8.27 -5.15 17.54
N GLU A 244 7.75 -4.58 18.62
CA GLU A 244 6.32 -4.47 18.85
C GLU A 244 5.85 -3.06 18.51
N HIS A 245 4.81 -2.94 17.69
CA HIS A 245 4.05 -1.70 17.62
C HIS A 245 3.16 -1.64 18.86
N PHE A 246 3.24 -0.55 19.62
CA PHE A 246 2.50 -0.37 20.85
C PHE A 246 1.89 1.04 20.91
N VAL A 247 0.85 1.17 21.72
CA VAL A 247 0.20 2.45 22.01
C VAL A 247 0.29 2.75 23.50
N GLU A 248 0.59 4.02 23.80
CA GLU A 248 0.39 4.63 25.10
C GLU A 248 -0.86 5.52 25.04
N PRO A 249 -1.75 5.46 26.04
CA PRO A 249 -2.97 6.25 26.06
C PRO A 249 -2.67 7.75 26.12
N ASP A 250 -3.52 8.57 25.51
CA ASP A 250 -3.44 10.02 25.70
C ASP A 250 -3.76 10.37 27.16
N ALA A 251 -2.90 11.19 27.78
CA ALA A 251 -3.02 11.51 29.20
C ALA A 251 -4.13 12.52 29.49
N ALA A 252 -4.47 13.38 28.51
CA ALA A 252 -5.39 14.50 28.66
C ALA A 252 -6.77 14.19 28.06
N GLU A 253 -6.82 13.55 26.89
CA GLU A 253 -8.06 13.25 26.18
C GLU A 253 -8.44 11.78 26.30
N LYS A 254 -9.50 11.51 27.07
CA LYS A 254 -9.91 10.16 27.46
C LYS A 254 -11.33 9.81 27.01
N ARG A 255 -12.06 10.76 26.41
CA ARG A 255 -13.50 10.62 26.15
C ARG A 255 -13.84 9.46 25.20
N LEU A 256 -12.93 9.13 24.29
CA LEU A 256 -13.09 8.04 23.31
C LEU A 256 -12.68 6.65 23.81
N PHE A 257 -12.13 6.53 25.03
CA PHE A 257 -11.73 5.22 25.57
C PHE A 257 -12.89 4.24 25.67
N GLY A 258 -14.10 4.75 25.94
CA GLY A 258 -15.33 3.95 26.01
C GLY A 258 -16.16 3.90 24.72
N ALA A 259 -15.73 4.57 23.63
CA ALA A 259 -16.49 4.59 22.39
C ALA A 259 -16.51 3.21 21.71
N LYS A 260 -17.62 2.85 21.06
CA LYS A 260 -17.63 1.71 20.13
C LYS A 260 -16.73 2.04 18.94
N VAL A 261 -15.95 1.07 18.48
CA VAL A 261 -15.12 1.23 17.28
C VAL A 261 -15.46 0.13 16.30
N PHE A 262 -15.72 0.52 15.06
CA PHE A 262 -15.90 -0.41 13.94
C PHE A 262 -14.82 -0.15 12.89
N VAL A 263 -14.32 -1.22 12.28
CA VAL A 263 -13.44 -1.14 11.10
C VAL A 263 -14.13 -1.85 9.96
N LEU A 264 -14.35 -1.14 8.86
CA LEU A 264 -14.95 -1.70 7.66
C LEU A 264 -13.85 -2.22 6.74
N THR A 265 -14.00 -3.46 6.27
CA THR A 265 -12.97 -4.16 5.50
C THR A 265 -13.53 -4.77 4.22
N SER A 266 -12.66 -4.94 3.24
CA SER A 266 -12.97 -5.55 1.96
C SER A 266 -11.74 -6.30 1.42
N GLY A 267 -11.90 -7.00 0.29
CA GLY A 267 -10.76 -7.58 -0.42
C GLY A 267 -9.68 -6.57 -0.84
N ALA A 268 -9.99 -5.27 -0.94
CA ALA A 268 -9.02 -4.23 -1.28
C ALA A 268 -8.19 -3.73 -0.09
N THR A 269 -8.64 -3.98 1.15
CA THR A 269 -7.94 -3.62 2.40
C THR A 269 -6.58 -4.33 2.45
N ALA A 270 -5.47 -3.60 2.35
CA ALA A 270 -4.14 -4.19 2.19
C ALA A 270 -3.06 -3.54 3.06
N SER A 271 -2.03 -4.33 3.41
CA SER A 271 -0.77 -3.86 4.02
C SER A 271 -1.00 -3.12 5.35
N ALA A 272 -0.59 -1.86 5.50
CA ALA A 272 -0.81 -1.11 6.74
C ALA A 272 -2.29 -1.05 7.16
N ALA A 273 -3.25 -1.12 6.23
CA ALA A 273 -4.66 -1.23 6.57
C ALA A 273 -4.99 -2.53 7.33
N GLU A 274 -4.32 -3.62 6.95
CA GLU A 274 -4.42 -4.93 7.59
C GLU A 274 -3.68 -4.92 8.94
N HIS A 275 -2.55 -4.22 9.03
CA HIS A 275 -1.87 -3.97 10.31
C HIS A 275 -2.82 -3.30 11.31
N MET A 276 -3.49 -2.22 10.92
CA MET A 276 -4.50 -1.54 11.74
C MET A 276 -5.66 -2.48 12.10
N THR A 277 -6.16 -3.23 11.12
CA THR A 277 -7.27 -4.18 11.31
C THR A 277 -6.91 -5.25 12.33
N LEU A 278 -5.74 -5.89 12.21
CA LEU A 278 -5.28 -6.90 13.16
C LEU A 278 -5.09 -6.30 14.54
N ALA A 279 -4.39 -5.16 14.63
CA ALA A 279 -4.15 -4.46 15.89
C ALA A 279 -5.44 -4.21 16.67
N LEU A 280 -6.47 -3.68 16.00
CA LEU A 280 -7.76 -3.39 16.63
C LEU A 280 -8.60 -4.65 16.92
N LYS A 281 -8.53 -5.67 16.05
CA LYS A 281 -9.23 -6.95 16.23
C LYS A 281 -8.66 -7.73 17.41
N ARG A 282 -7.34 -7.95 17.44
CA ARG A 282 -6.71 -8.80 18.47
C ARG A 282 -6.69 -8.17 19.86
N THR A 283 -6.74 -6.84 19.93
CA THR A 283 -6.90 -6.12 21.20
C THR A 283 -8.36 -6.02 21.65
N HIS A 284 -9.29 -6.56 20.85
CA HIS A 284 -10.75 -6.42 21.03
C HIS A 284 -11.21 -4.95 21.11
N ARG A 285 -10.42 -4.02 20.54
CA ARG A 285 -10.76 -2.61 20.58
C ARG A 285 -11.83 -2.25 19.56
N ALA A 286 -11.86 -2.94 18.42
CA ALA A 286 -12.88 -2.74 17.39
C ALA A 286 -13.59 -4.04 17.01
N THR A 287 -14.80 -3.90 16.49
CA THR A 287 -15.48 -4.95 15.73
C THR A 287 -15.18 -4.76 14.24
N ILE A 288 -14.62 -5.78 13.60
CA ILE A 288 -14.31 -5.79 12.17
C ILE A 288 -15.53 -6.27 11.39
N VAL A 289 -15.99 -5.47 10.42
CA VAL A 289 -17.21 -5.72 9.65
C VAL A 289 -16.90 -5.67 8.16
N GLY A 290 -17.40 -6.64 7.38
CA GLY A 290 -17.20 -6.66 5.92
C GLY A 290 -16.66 -8.00 5.44
N GLU A 291 -15.65 -7.96 4.56
CA GLU A 291 -15.04 -9.14 3.93
C GLU A 291 -13.60 -9.34 4.40
N ALA A 292 -13.06 -10.54 4.16
CA ALA A 292 -11.65 -10.82 4.41
C ALA A 292 -10.73 -9.88 3.61
N THR A 293 -9.65 -9.43 4.26
CA THR A 293 -8.71 -8.47 3.67
C THR A 293 -7.82 -9.08 2.57
N ALA A 294 -6.95 -8.28 1.95
CA ALA A 294 -6.17 -8.66 0.77
C ALA A 294 -5.13 -9.77 1.00
N GLY A 295 -4.59 -9.90 2.21
CA GLY A 295 -3.52 -10.84 2.55
C GLY A 295 -2.11 -10.35 2.20
N ALA A 296 -1.82 -9.06 2.39
CA ALA A 296 -0.51 -8.46 2.10
C ALA A 296 0.23 -8.10 3.40
N GLY A 297 0.59 -9.12 4.19
CA GLY A 297 1.14 -8.97 5.54
C GLY A 297 2.65 -8.82 5.63
N ASN A 298 3.37 -9.19 4.57
CA ASN A 298 4.82 -8.97 4.53
C ASN A 298 5.14 -7.57 3.98
N TYR A 299 5.92 -6.80 4.73
CA TYR A 299 6.36 -5.47 4.33
C TYR A 299 7.76 -5.50 3.69
N GLY A 300 8.04 -4.55 2.82
CA GLY A 300 9.21 -4.59 1.97
C GLY A 300 9.38 -3.35 1.12
N GLY A 301 10.33 -3.42 0.20
CA GLY A 301 10.63 -2.34 -0.72
C GLY A 301 10.96 -2.86 -2.11
N GLN A 302 10.87 -1.96 -3.09
CA GLN A 302 11.37 -2.23 -4.44
C GLN A 302 12.90 -2.27 -4.42
N GLN A 303 13.48 -3.24 -5.11
CA GLN A 303 14.90 -3.32 -5.41
C GLN A 303 15.06 -3.44 -6.93
N THR A 304 16.14 -2.90 -7.47
CA THR A 304 16.50 -3.07 -8.88
C THR A 304 17.55 -4.16 -9.05
N VAL A 305 17.49 -4.90 -10.16
CA VAL A 305 18.43 -5.97 -10.52
C VAL A 305 18.69 -5.96 -12.03
N GLY A 306 19.73 -6.67 -12.48
CA GLY A 306 20.12 -6.78 -13.88
C GLY A 306 20.74 -5.50 -14.44
N GLY A 307 21.48 -4.77 -13.61
CA GLY A 307 21.97 -3.42 -13.96
C GLY A 307 20.81 -2.45 -14.16
N ASP A 308 19.91 -2.36 -13.17
CA ASP A 308 18.77 -1.44 -13.17
C ASP A 308 17.69 -1.74 -14.24
N ARG A 309 17.79 -2.85 -14.98
CA ARG A 309 16.82 -3.22 -16.03
C ARG A 309 15.53 -3.81 -15.50
N PHE A 310 15.57 -4.38 -14.30
CA PHE A 310 14.44 -5.03 -13.67
C PHE A 310 14.19 -4.46 -12.29
N VAL A 311 12.94 -4.57 -11.85
CA VAL A 311 12.49 -4.20 -10.51
C VAL A 311 11.75 -5.37 -9.89
N VAL A 312 11.97 -5.59 -8.60
CA VAL A 312 11.31 -6.61 -7.79
C VAL A 312 11.00 -6.04 -6.42
N PHE A 313 9.78 -6.26 -5.92
CA PHE A 313 9.47 -5.99 -4.53
C PHE A 313 9.98 -7.16 -3.69
N ILE A 314 10.88 -6.90 -2.74
CA ILE A 314 11.37 -7.92 -1.82
C ILE A 314 10.78 -7.64 -0.43
N PRO A 315 9.97 -8.56 0.11
CA PRO A 315 9.55 -8.50 1.50
C PRO A 315 10.77 -8.61 2.42
N VAL A 316 10.97 -7.62 3.28
CA VAL A 316 12.08 -7.53 4.22
C VAL A 316 11.69 -7.88 5.65
N GLY A 317 10.38 -7.95 5.89
CA GLY A 317 9.84 -8.34 7.17
C GLY A 317 8.38 -8.74 7.10
N ARG A 318 7.85 -9.12 8.25
CA ARG A 318 6.47 -9.58 8.43
C ARG A 318 5.88 -8.97 9.68
N THR A 319 4.57 -8.80 9.66
CA THR A 319 3.79 -8.46 10.85
C THR A 319 2.91 -9.64 11.25
N PHE A 320 2.75 -9.87 12.55
CA PHE A 320 1.98 -11.00 13.08
C PHE A 320 1.39 -10.68 14.46
N ASP A 321 0.40 -11.49 14.83
CA ASP A 321 -0.21 -11.44 16.14
C ASP A 321 0.75 -12.02 17.21
N PRO A 322 1.13 -11.24 18.25
CA PRO A 322 2.01 -11.71 19.32
C PRO A 322 1.44 -12.92 20.08
N ASP A 323 0.12 -13.02 20.20
CA ASP A 323 -0.53 -14.03 21.05
C ASP A 323 -0.55 -15.41 20.36
N THR A 324 -0.67 -15.42 19.03
CA THR A 324 -0.77 -16.66 18.24
C THR A 324 0.47 -16.97 17.41
N GLY A 325 1.35 -15.99 17.22
CA GLY A 325 2.51 -16.07 16.31
C GLY A 325 2.13 -16.11 14.82
N LYS A 326 0.85 -15.92 14.48
CA LYS A 326 0.34 -16.04 13.10
C LYS A 326 0.28 -14.68 12.40
N GLY A 327 0.74 -14.65 11.15
CA GLY A 327 0.52 -13.54 10.22
C GLY A 327 -0.75 -13.74 9.37
N TRP A 328 -1.02 -12.81 8.46
CA TRP A 328 -2.18 -12.84 7.56
C TRP A 328 -1.80 -12.91 6.07
N GLU A 329 -0.52 -13.16 5.77
CA GLU A 329 -0.03 -13.27 4.40
C GLU A 329 -0.82 -14.31 3.60
N GLY A 330 -1.30 -13.93 2.41
CA GLY A 330 -2.09 -14.76 1.50
C GLY A 330 -3.55 -14.99 1.89
N SER A 331 -3.84 -15.20 3.18
CA SER A 331 -5.19 -15.43 3.70
C SER A 331 -5.99 -14.14 3.86
N GLY A 332 -5.36 -13.09 4.39
CA GLY A 332 -6.05 -11.90 4.87
C GLY A 332 -6.55 -12.09 6.29
N ILE A 333 -7.20 -11.06 6.82
CA ILE A 333 -7.80 -11.03 8.15
C ILE A 333 -9.30 -11.21 7.97
N GLU A 334 -9.84 -12.26 8.59
CA GLU A 334 -11.28 -12.49 8.61
C GLU A 334 -12.00 -11.43 9.46
N PRO A 335 -13.17 -10.94 9.04
CA PRO A 335 -13.98 -10.03 9.83
C PRO A 335 -14.57 -10.74 11.07
N ASP A 336 -15.01 -9.97 12.07
CA ASP A 336 -15.83 -10.51 13.16
C ASP A 336 -17.28 -10.70 12.71
N VAL A 337 -17.72 -9.85 11.78
CA VAL A 337 -19.05 -9.86 11.18
C VAL A 337 -18.91 -9.89 9.66
N ALA A 338 -19.06 -11.08 9.09
CA ALA A 338 -18.95 -11.31 7.66
C ALA A 338 -20.21 -10.83 6.92
N VAL A 339 -20.06 -9.80 6.10
CA VAL A 339 -21.09 -9.27 5.19
C VAL A 339 -20.41 -8.77 3.92
N PRO A 340 -21.10 -8.69 2.77
CA PRO A 340 -20.52 -8.06 1.57
C PRO A 340 -20.00 -6.65 1.89
N ALA A 341 -18.87 -6.23 1.29
CA ALA A 341 -18.24 -4.95 1.61
C ALA A 341 -19.19 -3.75 1.45
N GLU A 342 -20.11 -3.83 0.49
CA GLU A 342 -21.18 -2.85 0.25
C GLU A 342 -22.17 -2.70 1.42
N LYS A 343 -22.36 -3.74 2.22
CA LYS A 343 -23.28 -3.78 3.36
C LYS A 343 -22.58 -3.51 4.70
N ALA A 344 -21.25 -3.44 4.72
CA ALA A 344 -20.48 -3.28 5.95
C ALA A 344 -20.82 -1.99 6.73
N LEU A 345 -21.02 -0.87 6.04
CA LEU A 345 -21.38 0.39 6.70
C LEU A 345 -22.80 0.32 7.30
N THR A 346 -23.78 -0.19 6.56
CA THR A 346 -25.14 -0.42 7.09
C THR A 346 -25.10 -1.27 8.36
N GLU A 347 -24.37 -2.38 8.32
CA GLU A 347 -24.23 -3.29 9.46
C GLU A 347 -23.58 -2.60 10.67
N ALA A 348 -22.50 -1.85 10.47
CA ALA A 348 -21.87 -1.09 11.55
C ALA A 348 -22.79 -0.02 12.14
N LEU A 349 -23.57 0.69 11.32
CA LEU A 349 -24.53 1.71 11.76
C LEU A 349 -25.67 1.10 12.59
N VAL A 350 -26.21 -0.06 12.19
CA VAL A 350 -27.20 -0.79 12.99
C VAL A 350 -26.61 -1.19 14.35
N ARG A 351 -25.38 -1.73 14.39
CA ARG A 351 -24.68 -2.07 15.65
C ARG A 351 -24.33 -0.87 16.50
N SER A 352 -24.26 0.31 15.88
CA SER A 352 -24.08 1.59 16.57
C SER A 352 -25.36 2.05 17.28
N GLY A 353 -26.52 1.49 16.91
CA GLY A 353 -27.83 1.77 17.52
C GLY A 353 -28.82 2.48 16.60
N LEU A 354 -28.51 2.64 15.30
CA LEU A 354 -29.48 3.19 14.35
C LEU A 354 -30.50 2.15 13.90
N SER A 355 -31.67 2.65 13.45
CA SER A 355 -32.65 1.82 12.75
C SER A 355 -32.05 1.30 11.42
N ALA A 356 -32.50 0.13 10.96
CA ALA A 356 -32.06 -0.41 9.66
C ALA A 356 -32.34 0.57 8.50
N ALA A 357 -33.50 1.22 8.52
CA ALA A 357 -33.89 2.20 7.50
C ALA A 357 -32.96 3.42 7.47
N ASP A 358 -32.60 3.97 8.64
CA ASP A 358 -31.66 5.09 8.71
C ASP A 358 -30.25 4.67 8.29
N ALA A 359 -29.81 3.49 8.71
CA ALA A 359 -28.52 2.94 8.34
C ALA A 359 -28.40 2.72 6.83
N GLU A 360 -29.45 2.22 6.17
CA GLU A 360 -29.51 2.06 4.72
C GLU A 360 -29.48 3.40 3.98
N ARG A 361 -30.27 4.38 4.44
CA ARG A 361 -30.29 5.73 3.88
C ARG A 361 -28.91 6.40 3.96
N ILE A 362 -28.28 6.38 5.13
CA ILE A 362 -26.93 6.95 5.32
C ILE A 362 -25.92 6.20 4.45
N SER A 363 -25.96 4.86 4.44
CA SER A 363 -25.00 4.07 3.65
C SER A 363 -25.15 4.27 2.14
N ALA A 364 -26.34 4.63 1.65
CA ALA A 364 -26.55 4.96 0.24
C ALA A 364 -25.86 6.28 -0.17
N GLU A 365 -25.62 7.19 0.77
CA GLU A 365 -24.94 8.48 0.55
C GLU A 365 -23.42 8.40 0.76
N VAL A 366 -22.94 7.44 1.55
CA VAL A 366 -21.53 7.30 1.96
C VAL A 366 -20.87 6.16 1.18
N LYS A 367 -20.51 6.41 -0.08
CA LYS A 367 -19.96 5.38 -0.99
C LYS A 367 -18.47 5.57 -1.29
N PRO A 368 -17.64 4.52 -1.15
CA PRO A 368 -16.25 4.57 -1.56
C PRO A 368 -16.10 4.88 -3.05
N THR A 369 -15.15 5.74 -3.40
CA THR A 369 -14.84 6.05 -4.81
C THR A 369 -13.98 4.97 -5.47
N GLY A 370 -13.20 4.25 -4.67
CA GLY A 370 -12.30 3.19 -5.13
C GLY A 370 -12.94 1.79 -5.19
N PRO A 371 -12.30 0.84 -5.89
CA PRO A 371 -12.75 -0.55 -5.91
C PRO A 371 -12.51 -1.22 -4.55
N MET A 372 -13.48 -1.99 -4.09
CA MET A 372 -13.41 -2.77 -2.83
C MET A 372 -12.99 -4.23 -3.03
N VAL A 373 -12.67 -4.63 -4.25
CA VAL A 373 -12.35 -6.03 -4.57
C VAL A 373 -10.87 -6.34 -4.36
N ARG A 374 -10.59 -7.61 -4.01
CA ARG A 374 -9.22 -8.12 -3.94
C ARG A 374 -8.53 -7.95 -5.29
N ARG A 375 -7.38 -7.27 -5.28
CA ARG A 375 -6.59 -7.08 -6.50
C ARG A 375 -6.05 -8.44 -6.95
N THR A 376 -6.62 -8.95 -8.04
CA THR A 376 -6.06 -10.12 -8.71
C THR A 376 -4.69 -9.72 -9.29
N PRO A 377 -3.66 -10.56 -9.17
CA PRO A 377 -2.47 -10.44 -9.98
C PRO A 377 -2.89 -10.31 -11.45
N ARG A 378 -2.55 -9.19 -12.14
CA ARG A 378 -2.59 -9.20 -13.61
C ARG A 378 -1.60 -10.28 -14.05
N VAL A 379 -2.10 -11.28 -14.77
CA VAL A 379 -1.33 -12.40 -15.34
C VAL A 379 -0.27 -11.83 -16.26
#